data_AF-A0AAW5SJS1-F1
#
_entry.id   AF-A0AAW5SJS1-F1
#
_cell.length_a   1.000
_cell.length_b   1.000
_cell.length_c   1.000
_cell.angle_alpha   90.00
_cell.angle_beta   90.00
_cell.angle_gamma   90.00
#
_symmetry.space_group_name_H-M   'P 1'
#
loop_
_entity.id
_entity.type
_entity.pdbx_description
1 polymer ?
#
loop_
_entity_poly.entity_id
_entity_poly.type
_entity_poly.pdbx_seq_one_letter_code
_entity_poly.pdbx_strand_id
1 'polypeptide(L)'
;MKKLAGTQLLPPPRADAPAPAWAGKPSEEPAEIYATHSRQVANAALNTLLEALRHEPAMTEQLQAAIAGSRAELVGLEHRIKAPSSLARKIRKKEIEKMQTPEQAATRLDDTIRYTVTTERVADLVPTLTASITTLTAHGWTVRSAEHSFVKGNPYKGIHIIVANEAGQRCEIQYHTESALATKNRGHKEYELYRDVDLSPEERKRAFERCVRLWDDVPTPPGLRKLTTLGGVAVELKDYRPKPAPKPK
;
A
#
# COMPACT_ATOMS: atom_id res chain seq x y z
N MET A 1 6.80 3.97 -29.71
CA MET A 1 5.88 3.72 -28.57
C MET A 1 4.45 3.86 -29.05
N LYS A 2 3.62 2.80 -28.95
CA LYS A 2 2.21 2.85 -29.35
C LYS A 2 1.42 3.79 -28.43
N LYS A 3 0.50 4.58 -29.00
CA LYS A 3 -0.51 5.31 -28.24
C LYS A 3 -1.36 4.27 -27.50
N LEU A 4 -1.36 4.30 -26.17
CA LEU A 4 -2.26 3.49 -25.33
C LEU A 4 -3.67 4.12 -25.20
N ALA A 5 -3.94 5.18 -25.96
CA ALA A 5 -5.18 5.96 -25.92
C ALA A 5 -6.46 5.17 -26.29
N GLY A 6 -6.35 3.88 -26.61
CA GLY A 6 -7.48 2.96 -26.83
C GLY A 6 -7.32 1.60 -26.16
N THR A 7 -6.38 1.46 -25.21
CA THR A 7 -6.20 0.21 -24.47
C THR A 7 -7.13 0.20 -23.26
N GLN A 8 -8.00 -0.80 -23.19
CA GLN A 8 -8.88 -0.99 -22.04
C GLN A 8 -8.04 -1.40 -20.82
N LEU A 9 -8.16 -0.66 -19.72
CA LEU A 9 -7.42 -0.90 -18.46
C LEU A 9 -8.11 -1.92 -17.54
N LEU A 10 -9.00 -2.75 -18.09
CA LEU A 10 -9.80 -3.67 -17.29
C LEU A 10 -9.12 -5.05 -17.25
N PRO A 11 -8.91 -5.63 -16.06
CA PRO A 11 -8.62 -7.05 -16.00
C PRO A 11 -9.86 -7.83 -16.46
N PRO A 12 -9.70 -9.03 -17.05
CA PRO A 12 -10.84 -9.87 -17.37
C PRO A 12 -11.64 -10.19 -16.09
N PRO A 13 -12.99 -10.34 -16.18
CA PRO A 13 -13.79 -10.77 -15.05
C PRO A 13 -13.29 -12.10 -14.47
N ARG A 14 -13.28 -12.22 -13.15
CA ARG A 14 -12.88 -13.43 -12.42
C ARG A 14 -13.80 -13.66 -11.22
N ALA A 15 -13.93 -14.92 -10.80
CA ALA A 15 -14.87 -15.31 -9.74
C ALA A 15 -14.35 -15.03 -8.32
N ASP A 16 -13.04 -14.95 -8.17
CA ASP A 16 -12.28 -14.90 -6.92
C ASP A 16 -11.81 -13.49 -6.53
N ALA A 17 -12.08 -12.48 -7.38
CA ALA A 17 -11.89 -11.07 -7.03
C ALA A 17 -12.80 -10.15 -7.89
N PRO A 18 -13.35 -9.07 -7.31
CA PRO A 18 -14.13 -8.08 -8.07
C PRO A 18 -13.25 -7.30 -9.06
N ALA A 19 -13.87 -6.58 -10.00
CA ALA A 19 -13.14 -5.59 -10.79
C ALA A 19 -12.54 -4.49 -9.89
N PRO A 20 -11.41 -3.87 -10.25
CA PRO A 20 -10.87 -2.74 -9.51
C PRO A 20 -11.91 -1.61 -9.39
N ALA A 21 -12.02 -0.95 -8.23
CA ALA A 21 -13.04 0.07 -7.95
C ALA A 21 -12.94 1.33 -8.83
N TRP A 22 -11.85 1.49 -9.57
CA TRP A 22 -11.63 2.56 -10.54
C TRP A 22 -12.00 2.15 -11.98
N ALA A 23 -12.28 0.87 -12.21
CA ALA A 23 -12.69 0.34 -13.51
C ALA A 23 -13.91 1.09 -14.07
N GLY A 24 -13.80 1.57 -15.32
CA GLY A 24 -14.88 2.26 -16.03
C GLY A 24 -15.19 3.68 -15.54
N LYS A 25 -14.40 4.24 -14.61
CA LYS A 25 -14.53 5.65 -14.23
C LYS A 25 -13.89 6.55 -15.29
N PRO A 26 -14.60 7.54 -15.84
CA PRO A 26 -14.03 8.45 -16.84
C PRO A 26 -12.74 9.14 -16.38
N SER A 27 -12.64 9.47 -15.09
CA SER A 27 -11.46 10.10 -14.49
C SER A 27 -10.21 9.21 -14.43
N GLU A 28 -10.35 7.93 -14.76
CA GLU A 28 -9.31 6.92 -14.68
C GLU A 28 -8.97 6.35 -16.08
N GLU A 29 -9.64 6.83 -17.12
CA GLU A 29 -9.37 6.42 -18.49
C GLU A 29 -8.02 7.00 -18.99
N PRO A 30 -7.31 6.29 -19.89
CA PRO A 30 -6.03 6.75 -20.42
C PRO A 30 -6.04 8.19 -20.95
N ALA A 31 -7.14 8.61 -21.59
CA ALA A 31 -7.30 9.95 -22.14
C ALA A 31 -7.18 11.04 -21.05
N GLU A 32 -7.80 10.82 -19.89
CA GLU A 32 -7.74 11.76 -18.76
C GLU A 32 -6.33 11.82 -18.16
N ILE A 33 -5.66 10.68 -18.09
CA ILE A 33 -4.26 10.62 -17.60
C ILE A 33 -3.33 11.41 -18.53
N TYR A 34 -3.52 11.31 -19.85
CA TYR A 34 -2.76 12.12 -20.82
C TYR A 34 -3.15 13.60 -20.79
N ALA A 35 -4.39 13.95 -20.41
CA ALA A 35 -4.83 15.34 -20.30
C ALA A 35 -4.23 16.06 -19.08
N THR A 36 -3.99 15.33 -17.99
CA THR A 36 -3.58 15.90 -16.68
C THR A 36 -2.09 15.73 -16.37
N HIS A 37 -1.38 14.85 -17.08
CA HIS A 37 0.04 14.58 -16.87
C HIS A 37 0.88 14.69 -18.15
N SER A 38 2.21 14.84 -18.01
CA SER A 38 3.11 14.76 -19.15
C SER A 38 3.00 13.40 -19.84
N ARG A 39 3.29 13.37 -21.15
CA ARG A 39 3.20 12.14 -21.94
C ARG A 39 4.07 11.01 -21.38
N GLN A 40 5.24 11.35 -20.84
CA GLN A 40 6.17 10.41 -20.22
C GLN A 40 5.59 9.82 -18.93
N VAL A 41 5.03 10.65 -18.04
CA VAL A 41 4.38 10.17 -16.81
C VAL A 41 3.16 9.31 -17.12
N ALA A 42 2.32 9.73 -18.07
CA ALA A 42 1.15 8.96 -18.48
C ALA A 42 1.55 7.60 -19.07
N ASN A 43 2.56 7.56 -19.95
CA ASN A 43 3.08 6.30 -20.49
C ASN A 43 3.62 5.39 -19.39
N ALA A 44 4.44 5.92 -18.47
CA ALA A 44 5.00 5.15 -17.37
C ALA A 44 3.90 4.56 -16.48
N ALA A 45 2.90 5.38 -16.10
CA ALA A 45 1.77 4.93 -15.29
C ALA A 45 0.96 3.82 -15.98
N LEU A 46 0.56 4.03 -17.23
CA LEU A 46 -0.26 3.07 -17.97
C LEU A 46 0.48 1.75 -18.25
N ASN A 47 1.78 1.81 -18.59
CA ASN A 47 2.60 0.60 -18.75
C ASN A 47 2.73 -0.18 -17.44
N THR A 48 3.03 0.51 -16.33
CA THR A 48 3.11 -0.12 -15.00
C THR A 48 1.78 -0.74 -14.59
N LEU A 49 0.66 -0.11 -14.93
CA LEU A 49 -0.66 -0.63 -14.64
C LEU A 49 -1.00 -1.88 -15.47
N LEU A 50 -0.70 -1.89 -16.77
CA LEU A 50 -0.91 -3.05 -17.63
C LEU A 50 -0.09 -4.26 -17.15
N GLU A 51 1.14 -4.02 -16.72
CA GLU A 51 1.98 -5.07 -16.15
C GLU A 51 1.41 -5.59 -14.83
N ALA A 52 0.93 -4.70 -13.96
CA ALA A 52 0.26 -5.09 -12.72
C ALA A 52 -0.99 -5.93 -13.00
N LEU A 53 -1.83 -5.54 -13.97
CA LEU A 53 -3.03 -6.27 -14.37
C LEU A 53 -2.72 -7.68 -14.89
N ARG A 54 -1.57 -7.86 -15.55
CA ARG A 54 -1.11 -9.16 -16.07
C ARG A 54 -0.67 -10.12 -14.96
N HIS A 55 -0.01 -9.61 -13.93
CA HIS A 55 0.55 -10.44 -12.85
C HIS A 55 -0.36 -10.60 -11.63
N GLU A 56 -1.23 -9.62 -11.37
CA GLU A 56 -2.08 -9.58 -10.19
C GLU A 56 -2.90 -10.87 -9.99
N PRO A 57 -3.48 -11.50 -11.02
CA PRO A 57 -4.33 -12.65 -10.79
C PRO A 57 -3.69 -13.82 -10.05
N ALA A 58 -2.50 -14.22 -10.51
CA ALA A 58 -1.71 -15.28 -9.89
C ALA A 58 -1.17 -14.85 -8.51
N MET A 59 -0.84 -13.57 -8.34
CA MET A 59 -0.37 -13.05 -7.04
C MET A 59 -1.48 -13.08 -5.98
N THR A 60 -2.72 -12.76 -6.35
CA THR A 60 -3.88 -12.85 -5.44
C THR A 60 -4.13 -14.30 -5.03
N GLU A 61 -4.14 -15.23 -5.98
CA GLU A 61 -4.35 -16.65 -5.70
C GLU A 61 -3.28 -17.20 -4.75
N GLN A 62 -2.00 -16.89 -5.00
CA GLN A 62 -0.90 -17.31 -4.13
C GLN A 62 -1.00 -16.73 -2.72
N LEU A 63 -1.43 -15.46 -2.58
CA LEU A 63 -1.65 -14.88 -1.26
C LEU A 63 -2.85 -15.50 -0.54
N GLN A 64 -3.95 -15.75 -1.25
CA GLN A 64 -5.13 -16.45 -0.69
C GLN A 64 -4.75 -17.84 -0.18
N ALA A 65 -3.98 -18.60 -0.98
CA ALA A 65 -3.44 -19.89 -0.57
C ALA A 65 -2.50 -19.76 0.64
N ALA A 66 -1.65 -18.72 0.69
CA ALA A 66 -0.70 -18.51 1.78
C ALA A 66 -1.36 -18.21 3.13
N ILE A 67 -2.59 -17.67 3.13
CA ILE A 67 -3.38 -17.46 4.35
C ILE A 67 -4.43 -18.55 4.57
N ALA A 68 -4.58 -19.51 3.66
CA ALA A 68 -5.55 -20.58 3.78
C ALA A 68 -5.28 -21.42 5.04
N GLY A 69 -6.35 -21.74 5.78
CA GLY A 69 -6.25 -22.45 7.07
C GLY A 69 -5.92 -21.56 8.27
N SER A 70 -5.67 -20.26 8.05
CA SER A 70 -5.68 -19.27 9.14
C SER A 70 -7.10 -18.73 9.38
N ARG A 71 -7.27 -17.92 10.45
CA ARG A 71 -8.49 -17.14 10.69
C ARG A 71 -8.41 -15.74 10.06
N ALA A 72 -7.60 -15.60 9.01
CA ALA A 72 -7.38 -14.34 8.34
C ALA A 72 -8.16 -14.26 7.03
N GLU A 73 -8.48 -13.05 6.63
CA GLU A 73 -9.20 -12.77 5.39
C GLU A 73 -8.42 -11.80 4.52
N LEU A 74 -8.54 -11.98 3.21
CA LEU A 74 -8.04 -11.03 2.21
C LEU A 74 -9.19 -10.12 1.80
N VAL A 75 -9.18 -8.87 2.28
CA VAL A 75 -10.29 -7.93 2.13
C VAL A 75 -9.94 -6.76 1.21
N GLY A 76 -10.98 -6.10 0.66
CA GLY A 76 -10.83 -4.90 -0.17
C GLY A 76 -10.13 -5.17 -1.49
N LEU A 77 -10.38 -6.33 -2.10
CA LEU A 77 -9.75 -6.73 -3.37
C LEU A 77 -10.08 -5.75 -4.51
N GLU A 78 -11.20 -5.05 -4.48
CA GLU A 78 -11.51 -3.95 -5.40
C GLU A 78 -10.48 -2.80 -5.35
N HIS A 79 -9.68 -2.70 -4.28
CA HIS A 79 -8.60 -1.72 -4.13
C HIS A 79 -7.20 -2.30 -4.31
N ARG A 80 -7.10 -3.56 -4.77
CA ARG A 80 -5.81 -4.27 -4.87
C ARG A 80 -4.86 -3.71 -5.91
N ILE A 81 -5.39 -3.03 -6.93
CA ILE A 81 -4.60 -2.34 -7.96
C ILE A 81 -4.81 -0.85 -7.81
N LYS A 82 -3.71 -0.09 -7.76
CA LYS A 82 -3.74 1.36 -7.64
C LYS A 82 -4.45 1.99 -8.84
N ALA A 83 -5.28 3.00 -8.58
CA ALA A 83 -5.96 3.75 -9.64
C ALA A 83 -4.96 4.48 -10.57
N PRO A 84 -5.21 4.52 -11.90
CA PRO A 84 -4.38 5.18 -12.90
C PRO A 84 -3.95 6.60 -12.51
N SER A 85 -4.89 7.45 -12.10
CA SER A 85 -4.66 8.85 -11.70
C SER A 85 -3.71 8.93 -10.50
N SER A 86 -3.93 8.07 -9.50
CA SER A 86 -3.12 7.99 -8.30
C SER A 86 -1.70 7.47 -8.59
N LEU A 87 -1.57 6.55 -9.55
CA LEU A 87 -0.28 6.03 -10.01
C LEU A 87 0.52 7.12 -10.73
N ALA A 88 -0.08 7.81 -11.69
CA ALA A 88 0.53 8.92 -12.41
C ALA A 88 0.98 10.05 -11.48
N ARG A 89 0.12 10.46 -10.53
CA ARG A 89 0.48 11.43 -9.48
C ARG A 89 1.67 10.97 -8.64
N LYS A 90 1.72 9.70 -8.26
CA LYS A 90 2.83 9.15 -7.43
C LYS A 90 4.15 9.09 -8.21
N ILE A 91 4.11 8.73 -9.49
CA ILE A 91 5.27 8.75 -10.39
C ILE A 91 5.81 10.18 -10.52
N ARG A 92 4.95 11.15 -10.86
CA ARG A 92 5.34 12.57 -10.99
C ARG A 92 5.96 13.10 -9.69
N LYS A 93 5.38 12.76 -8.55
CA LYS A 93 5.94 13.15 -7.24
C LYS A 93 7.35 12.59 -7.05
N LYS A 94 7.58 11.30 -7.32
CA LYS A 94 8.90 10.67 -7.20
C LYS A 94 9.93 11.19 -8.21
N GLU A 95 9.49 11.44 -9.45
CA GLU A 95 10.29 12.09 -10.51
C GLU A 95 10.91 13.39 -10.00
N ILE A 96 10.07 14.27 -9.42
CA ILE A 96 10.47 15.56 -8.86
C ILE A 96 11.36 15.38 -7.63
N GLU A 97 10.94 14.57 -6.65
CA GLU A 97 11.65 14.41 -5.37
C GLU A 97 13.03 13.74 -5.50
N LYS A 98 13.23 12.91 -6.54
CA LYS A 98 14.45 12.13 -6.72
C LYS A 98 15.24 12.50 -7.98
N MET A 99 14.78 13.48 -8.76
CA MET A 99 15.39 13.88 -10.03
C MET A 99 15.65 12.68 -10.95
N GLN A 100 14.63 11.83 -11.12
CA GLN A 100 14.67 10.58 -11.89
C GLN A 100 13.69 10.65 -13.06
N THR A 101 13.87 9.81 -14.09
CA THR A 101 12.85 9.73 -15.16
C THR A 101 11.55 9.09 -14.63
N PRO A 102 10.39 9.34 -15.25
CA PRO A 102 9.13 8.68 -14.88
C PRO A 102 9.21 7.15 -14.87
N GLU A 103 9.96 6.54 -15.79
CA GLU A 103 10.16 5.09 -15.85
C GLU A 103 10.96 4.59 -14.65
N GLN A 104 12.03 5.30 -14.27
CA GLN A 104 12.81 4.99 -13.07
C GLN A 104 11.98 5.17 -11.79
N ALA A 105 11.17 6.22 -11.73
CA ALA A 105 10.25 6.45 -10.62
C ALA A 105 9.19 5.33 -10.50
N ALA A 106 8.69 4.84 -11.63
CA ALA A 106 7.69 3.77 -11.70
C ALA A 106 8.23 2.42 -11.19
N THR A 107 9.46 2.05 -11.54
CA THR A 107 10.10 0.79 -11.05
C THR A 107 10.36 0.77 -9.54
N ARG A 108 10.25 1.93 -8.87
CA ARG A 108 10.40 2.10 -7.41
C ARG A 108 9.06 2.20 -6.68
N LEU A 109 7.96 1.82 -7.34
CA LEU A 109 6.65 1.72 -6.73
C LEU A 109 6.43 0.30 -6.24
N ASP A 110 6.26 0.15 -4.93
CA ASP A 110 6.06 -1.14 -4.29
C ASP A 110 4.55 -1.43 -4.04
N ASP A 111 3.69 -0.42 -4.18
CA ASP A 111 2.24 -0.46 -3.86
C ASP A 111 1.34 -0.33 -5.10
N THR A 112 1.85 -0.67 -6.30
CA THR A 112 1.00 -0.75 -7.51
C THR A 112 -0.04 -1.86 -7.33
N ILE A 113 0.40 -3.01 -6.84
CA ILE A 113 -0.44 -4.09 -6.29
C ILE A 113 -0.32 -4.03 -4.77
N ARG A 114 -1.45 -4.03 -4.06
CA ARG A 114 -1.51 -3.92 -2.60
C ARG A 114 -2.62 -4.77 -2.02
N TYR A 115 -2.30 -5.58 -1.02
CA TYR A 115 -3.23 -6.47 -0.36
C TYR A 115 -3.47 -6.03 1.07
N THR A 116 -4.66 -6.33 1.59
CA THR A 116 -4.99 -6.13 3.00
C THR A 116 -5.43 -7.45 3.60
N VAL A 117 -4.60 -8.00 4.48
CA VAL A 117 -4.92 -9.19 5.27
C VAL A 117 -5.43 -8.74 6.63
N THR A 118 -6.61 -9.23 7.01
CA THR A 118 -7.23 -8.94 8.31
C THR A 118 -7.31 -10.16 9.20
N THR A 119 -7.11 -9.98 10.50
CA THR A 119 -7.51 -10.95 11.52
C THR A 119 -8.58 -10.36 12.43
N GLU A 120 -9.51 -11.18 12.91
CA GLU A 120 -10.49 -10.75 13.90
C GLU A 120 -9.79 -10.41 15.23
N ARG A 121 -8.97 -11.34 15.73
CA ARG A 121 -8.26 -11.18 17.02
C ARG A 121 -6.87 -10.61 16.81
N VAL A 122 -6.49 -9.70 17.71
CA VAL A 122 -5.14 -9.11 17.72
C VAL A 122 -4.03 -10.15 17.98
N ALA A 123 -4.33 -11.20 18.75
CA ALA A 123 -3.39 -12.27 19.04
C ALA A 123 -3.01 -13.10 17.80
N ASP A 124 -3.87 -13.11 16.77
CA ASP A 124 -3.66 -13.89 15.55
C ASP A 124 -2.82 -13.14 14.50
N LEU A 125 -2.63 -11.82 14.66
CA LEU A 125 -2.02 -10.99 13.63
C LEU A 125 -0.56 -11.35 13.33
N VAL A 126 0.28 -11.47 14.37
CA VAL A 126 1.70 -11.83 14.20
C VAL A 126 1.87 -13.28 13.74
N PRO A 127 1.18 -14.28 14.32
CA PRO A 127 1.20 -15.65 13.79
C PRO A 127 0.79 -15.74 12.32
N THR A 128 -0.30 -15.06 11.94
CA THR A 128 -0.77 -15.02 10.54
C THR A 128 0.27 -14.41 9.62
N LEU A 129 0.80 -13.24 9.97
CA LEU A 129 1.87 -12.55 9.24
C LEU A 129 3.09 -13.45 9.04
N THR A 130 3.56 -14.11 10.10
CA THR A 130 4.75 -14.96 10.01
C THR A 130 4.47 -16.18 9.14
N ALA A 131 3.35 -16.87 9.35
CA ALA A 131 2.98 -18.06 8.58
C ALA A 131 2.79 -17.76 7.09
N SER A 132 2.06 -16.69 6.75
CA SER A 132 1.81 -16.32 5.35
C SER A 132 3.11 -15.95 4.63
N ILE A 133 4.00 -15.20 5.28
CA ILE A 133 5.30 -14.86 4.70
C ILE A 133 6.17 -16.10 4.55
N THR A 134 6.20 -17.01 5.53
CA THR A 134 6.90 -18.30 5.40
C THR A 134 6.38 -19.09 4.20
N THR A 135 5.06 -19.22 4.03
CA THR A 135 4.46 -19.91 2.88
C THR A 135 4.83 -19.24 1.57
N LEU A 136 4.72 -17.91 1.46
CA LEU A 136 5.12 -17.19 0.24
C LEU A 136 6.61 -17.40 -0.07
N THR A 137 7.49 -17.34 0.93
CA THR A 137 8.93 -17.58 0.72
C THR A 137 9.24 -19.02 0.30
N ALA A 138 8.47 -20.01 0.77
CA ALA A 138 8.58 -21.39 0.32
C ALA A 138 8.15 -21.56 -1.15
N HIS A 139 7.31 -20.66 -1.66
CA HIS A 139 6.90 -20.56 -3.06
C HIS A 139 7.76 -19.57 -3.88
N GLY A 140 8.99 -19.29 -3.44
CA GLY A 140 9.97 -18.51 -4.21
C GLY A 140 9.82 -16.99 -4.11
N TRP A 141 8.88 -16.49 -3.29
CA TRP A 141 8.78 -15.05 -3.04
C TRP A 141 9.91 -14.57 -2.12
N THR A 142 10.26 -13.30 -2.26
CA THR A 142 11.31 -12.65 -1.48
C THR A 142 10.74 -11.47 -0.70
N VAL A 143 11.06 -11.36 0.59
CA VAL A 143 10.75 -10.17 1.37
C VAL A 143 11.78 -9.09 1.06
N ARG A 144 11.30 -7.89 0.72
CA ARG A 144 12.12 -6.73 0.34
C ARG A 144 12.20 -5.70 1.45
N SER A 145 11.11 -5.52 2.19
CA SER A 145 11.09 -4.74 3.43
C SER A 145 9.98 -5.22 4.33
N ALA A 146 10.17 -5.05 5.63
CA ALA A 146 9.18 -5.31 6.66
C ALA A 146 9.19 -4.13 7.62
N GLU A 147 8.03 -3.51 7.84
CA GLU A 147 7.93 -2.37 8.73
C GLU A 147 6.64 -2.38 9.55
N HIS A 148 6.69 -1.79 10.75
CA HIS A 148 5.49 -1.55 11.54
C HIS A 148 5.51 -0.19 12.22
N SER A 149 4.33 0.37 12.46
CA SER A 149 4.14 1.72 13.02
C SER A 149 3.44 1.74 14.39
N PHE A 150 3.50 0.62 15.13
CA PHE A 150 2.99 0.51 16.50
C PHE A 150 3.86 1.26 17.54
N VAL A 151 3.88 2.59 17.42
CA VAL A 151 4.53 3.54 18.33
C VAL A 151 3.46 4.37 19.04
N LYS A 152 3.63 4.64 20.34
CA LYS A 152 2.72 5.53 21.08
C LYS A 152 2.80 6.94 20.51
N GLY A 153 1.65 7.55 20.22
CA GLY A 153 1.58 8.88 19.62
C GLY A 153 1.72 8.89 18.09
N ASN A 154 1.78 7.74 17.42
CA ASN A 154 1.68 7.70 15.97
C ASN A 154 0.23 7.98 15.52
N PRO A 155 0.02 8.74 14.42
CA PRO A 155 -1.29 9.00 13.82
C PRO A 155 -1.82 7.81 13.01
N TYR A 156 -1.08 6.69 12.98
CA TYR A 156 -1.40 5.47 12.25
C TYR A 156 -0.59 4.30 12.82
N LYS A 157 -1.22 3.12 12.96
CA LYS A 157 -0.54 1.88 13.34
C LYS A 157 -0.89 0.77 12.34
N GLY A 158 0.12 0.17 11.73
CA GLY A 158 -0.04 -0.95 10.81
C GLY A 158 1.27 -1.70 10.61
N ILE A 159 1.18 -2.88 10.00
CA ILE A 159 2.33 -3.67 9.56
C ILE A 159 2.29 -3.71 8.04
N HIS A 160 3.38 -3.30 7.38
CA HIS A 160 3.50 -3.28 5.92
C HIS A 160 4.70 -4.10 5.51
N ILE A 161 4.48 -5.08 4.64
CA ILE A 161 5.52 -5.94 4.10
C ILE A 161 5.56 -5.73 2.59
N ILE A 162 6.74 -5.42 2.05
CA ILE A 162 6.95 -5.44 0.60
C ILE A 162 7.55 -6.79 0.25
N VAL A 163 6.91 -7.49 -0.69
CA VAL A 163 7.36 -8.77 -1.21
C VAL A 163 7.51 -8.68 -2.73
N ALA A 164 8.34 -9.56 -3.30
CA ALA A 164 8.44 -9.74 -4.74
C ALA A 164 8.34 -11.23 -5.08
N ASN A 165 7.55 -11.57 -6.10
CA ASN A 165 7.50 -12.94 -6.62
C ASN A 165 8.78 -13.27 -7.41
N GLU A 166 8.89 -14.51 -7.91
CA GLU A 166 10.04 -14.98 -8.69
C GLU A 166 10.27 -14.17 -9.98
N ALA A 167 9.21 -13.63 -10.59
CA ALA A 167 9.30 -12.76 -11.75
C ALA A 167 9.78 -11.33 -11.40
N GLY A 168 10.03 -11.03 -10.12
CA GLY A 168 10.44 -9.71 -9.64
C GLY A 168 9.30 -8.71 -9.49
N GLN A 169 8.05 -9.12 -9.74
CA GLN A 169 6.88 -8.27 -9.56
C GLN A 169 6.63 -8.05 -8.06
N ARG A 170 6.55 -6.78 -7.68
CA ARG A 170 6.37 -6.38 -6.27
C ARG A 170 4.91 -6.18 -5.93
N CYS A 171 4.58 -6.46 -4.67
CA CYS A 171 3.36 -5.96 -4.04
C CYS A 171 3.61 -5.62 -2.57
N GLU A 172 2.73 -4.78 -2.04
CA GLU A 172 2.60 -4.50 -0.62
C GLU A 172 1.56 -5.42 0.00
N ILE A 173 1.86 -6.03 1.15
CA ILE A 173 0.87 -6.71 1.99
C ILE A 173 0.74 -5.94 3.30
N GLN A 174 -0.46 -5.46 3.58
CA GLN A 174 -0.80 -4.75 4.80
C GLN A 174 -1.53 -5.70 5.74
N TYR A 175 -1.06 -5.81 6.99
CA TYR A 175 -1.70 -6.62 8.01
C TYR A 175 -2.37 -5.72 9.06
N HIS A 176 -3.65 -5.96 9.28
CA HIS A 176 -4.48 -5.25 10.26
C HIS A 176 -5.34 -6.22 11.05
N THR A 177 -5.77 -5.84 12.26
CA THR A 177 -7.02 -6.40 12.78
C THR A 177 -8.21 -5.75 12.08
N GLU A 178 -9.37 -6.38 12.07
CA GLU A 178 -10.60 -5.76 11.56
C GLU A 178 -10.88 -4.40 12.23
N SER A 179 -10.72 -4.33 13.56
CA SER A 179 -10.87 -3.09 14.34
C SER A 179 -9.85 -2.01 13.96
N ALA A 180 -8.60 -2.38 13.66
CA ALA A 180 -7.58 -1.44 13.19
C ALA A 180 -7.87 -0.96 11.76
N LEU A 181 -8.39 -1.83 10.89
CA LEU A 181 -8.83 -1.45 9.54
C LEU A 181 -10.03 -0.49 9.60
N ALA A 182 -11.01 -0.74 10.46
CA ALA A 182 -12.12 0.17 10.70
C ALA A 182 -11.64 1.54 11.21
N THR A 183 -10.66 1.54 12.12
CA THR A 183 -10.03 2.78 12.63
C THR A 183 -9.35 3.57 11.52
N LYS A 184 -8.57 2.89 10.66
CA LYS A 184 -7.95 3.48 9.47
C LYS A 184 -8.99 4.12 8.55
N ASN A 185 -10.08 3.42 8.27
CA ASN A 185 -11.15 3.91 7.38
C ASN A 185 -11.85 5.14 7.99
N ARG A 186 -12.21 5.10 9.28
CA ARG A 186 -12.79 6.23 10.01
C ARG A 186 -11.86 7.46 10.03
N GLY A 187 -10.56 7.22 10.14
CA GLY A 187 -9.54 8.27 10.15
C GLY A 187 -9.14 8.82 8.79
N HIS A 188 -9.67 8.29 7.68
CA HIS A 188 -9.18 8.65 6.34
C HIS A 188 -9.29 10.15 6.03
N LYS A 189 -10.42 10.78 6.39
CA LYS A 189 -10.61 12.23 6.21
C LYS A 189 -9.56 13.05 6.99
N GLU A 190 -9.27 12.67 8.22
CA GLU A 190 -8.29 13.37 9.05
C GLU A 190 -6.86 13.17 8.54
N TYR A 191 -6.58 11.97 8.03
CA TYR A 191 -5.33 11.69 7.35
C TYR A 191 -5.14 12.58 6.11
N GLU A 192 -6.17 12.75 5.28
CA GLU A 192 -6.12 13.61 4.10
C GLU A 192 -5.92 15.09 4.47
N LEU A 193 -6.55 15.58 5.54
CA LEU A 193 -6.29 16.94 6.05
C LEU A 193 -4.86 17.10 6.59
N TYR A 194 -4.36 16.12 7.35
CA TYR A 194 -3.01 16.19 7.92
C TYR A 194 -1.91 16.26 6.83
N ARG A 195 -2.07 15.49 5.75
CA ARG A 195 -1.09 15.39 4.66
C ARG A 195 -1.18 16.49 3.62
N ASP A 196 -2.27 17.26 3.61
CA ASP A 196 -2.48 18.35 2.67
C ASP A 196 -1.44 19.44 2.92
N VAL A 197 -0.69 19.81 1.89
CA VAL A 197 0.38 20.82 1.98
C VAL A 197 -0.15 22.24 1.82
N ASP A 198 -1.38 22.39 1.33
CA ASP A 198 -2.03 23.68 1.09
C ASP A 198 -2.75 24.20 2.34
N LEU A 199 -2.97 23.34 3.35
CA LEU A 199 -3.54 23.71 4.65
C LEU A 199 -2.52 24.34 5.61
N SER A 200 -3.01 25.15 6.54
CA SER A 200 -2.13 25.80 7.53
C SER A 200 -1.44 24.78 8.43
N PRO A 201 -0.23 25.08 8.95
CA PRO A 201 0.44 24.23 9.93
C PRO A 201 -0.44 23.88 11.14
N GLU A 202 -1.25 24.82 11.64
CA GLU A 202 -2.17 24.63 12.77
C GLU A 202 -3.34 23.70 12.43
N GLU A 203 -3.89 23.79 11.22
CA GLU A 203 -4.95 22.89 10.74
C GLU A 203 -4.43 21.46 10.61
N ARG A 204 -3.25 21.30 9.99
CA ARG A 204 -2.58 20.02 9.84
C ARG A 204 -2.19 19.40 11.18
N LYS A 205 -1.73 20.23 12.14
CA LYS A 205 -1.45 19.79 13.51
C LYS A 205 -2.70 19.27 14.21
N ARG A 206 -3.83 19.99 14.11
CA ARG A 206 -5.11 19.55 14.70
C ARG A 206 -5.61 18.25 14.06
N ALA A 207 -5.46 18.10 12.75
CA ALA A 207 -5.77 16.84 12.05
C ALA A 207 -4.86 15.69 12.52
N PHE A 208 -3.55 15.93 12.65
CA PHE A 208 -2.61 14.96 13.20
C PHE A 208 -3.01 14.49 14.61
N GLU A 209 -3.36 15.42 15.51
CA GLU A 209 -3.79 15.09 16.87
C GLU A 209 -5.11 14.28 16.88
N ARG A 210 -6.04 14.54 15.95
CA ARG A 210 -7.24 13.72 15.77
C ARG A 210 -6.89 12.30 15.31
N CYS A 211 -5.96 12.16 14.38
CA CYS A 211 -5.44 10.84 13.98
C CYS A 211 -4.80 10.11 15.16
N VAL A 212 -3.95 10.76 15.96
CA VAL A 212 -3.33 10.14 17.14
C VAL A 212 -4.39 9.59 18.10
N ARG A 213 -5.41 10.41 18.44
CA ARG A 213 -6.51 9.97 19.31
C ARG A 213 -7.27 8.77 18.77
N LEU A 214 -7.48 8.69 17.45
CA LEU A 214 -8.14 7.55 16.83
C LEU A 214 -7.35 6.25 17.00
N TRP A 215 -6.02 6.34 17.02
CA TRP A 215 -5.13 5.19 17.08
C TRP A 215 -4.65 4.83 18.48
N ASP A 216 -4.91 5.65 19.50
CA ASP A 216 -4.43 5.44 20.87
C ASP A 216 -4.87 4.08 21.43
N ASP A 217 -6.15 3.73 21.24
CA ASP A 217 -6.75 2.49 21.77
C ASP A 217 -6.42 1.23 20.95
N VAL A 218 -5.79 1.38 19.78
CA VAL A 218 -5.40 0.22 18.97
C VAL A 218 -4.24 -0.51 19.66
N PRO A 219 -4.45 -1.76 20.11
CA PRO A 219 -3.46 -2.50 20.89
C PRO A 219 -2.27 -2.88 20.01
N THR A 220 -1.08 -2.96 20.62
CA THR A 220 0.08 -3.55 19.95
C THR A 220 -0.09 -5.07 19.90
N PRO A 221 0.01 -5.72 18.73
CA PRO A 221 -0.08 -7.16 18.62
C PRO A 221 0.94 -7.89 19.51
N PRO A 222 0.52 -8.95 20.23
CA PRO A 222 1.45 -9.79 20.98
C PRO A 222 2.60 -10.29 20.09
N GLY A 223 3.81 -10.27 20.61
CA GLY A 223 5.00 -10.71 19.88
C GLY A 223 5.58 -9.69 18.88
N LEU A 224 4.83 -8.66 18.46
CA LEU A 224 5.30 -7.73 17.42
C LEU A 224 6.61 -7.02 17.81
N ARG A 225 6.74 -6.56 19.06
CA ARG A 225 7.97 -5.91 19.54
C ARG A 225 9.20 -6.83 19.57
N LYS A 226 8.99 -8.14 19.56
CA LYS A 226 10.05 -9.15 19.54
C LYS A 226 10.37 -9.63 18.13
N LEU A 227 9.52 -9.32 17.15
CA LEU A 227 9.72 -9.67 15.74
C LEU A 227 10.74 -8.71 15.12
N THR A 228 12.02 -9.03 15.24
CA THR A 228 13.13 -8.19 14.74
C THR A 228 13.54 -8.53 13.31
N THR A 229 13.20 -9.72 12.82
CA THR A 229 13.46 -10.16 11.44
C THR A 229 12.24 -10.89 10.87
N LEU A 230 12.05 -10.79 9.55
CA LEU A 230 10.99 -11.47 8.82
C LEU A 230 11.46 -11.76 7.39
N GLY A 231 11.40 -13.04 6.97
CA GLY A 231 11.83 -13.44 5.62
C GLY A 231 13.25 -12.99 5.24
N GLY A 232 14.16 -12.96 6.22
CA GLY A 232 15.57 -12.58 6.02
C GLY A 232 15.88 -11.09 6.07
N VAL A 233 14.89 -10.21 6.23
CA VAL A 233 15.11 -8.75 6.39
C VAL A 233 14.85 -8.29 7.82
N ALA A 234 15.48 -7.19 8.23
CA ALA A 234 15.18 -6.54 9.50
C ALA A 234 13.77 -5.91 9.48
N VAL A 235 13.06 -5.99 10.60
CA VAL A 235 11.76 -5.33 10.78
C VAL A 235 11.99 -3.92 11.30
N GLU A 236 11.61 -2.92 10.52
CA GLU A 236 11.80 -1.52 10.86
C GLU A 236 10.62 -0.92 11.64
N LEU A 237 10.94 -0.16 12.69
CA LEU A 237 9.96 0.65 13.41
C LEU A 237 9.77 2.01 12.72
N LYS A 238 8.57 2.30 12.26
CA LYS A 238 8.22 3.62 11.67
C LYS A 238 7.62 4.55 12.70
N ASP A 239 8.33 5.63 12.97
CA ASP A 239 7.87 6.75 13.78
C ASP A 239 7.39 7.89 12.87
N TYR A 240 6.11 8.21 12.95
CA TYR A 240 5.48 9.26 12.15
C TYR A 240 5.24 10.54 12.94
N ARG A 241 5.73 10.60 14.19
CA ARG A 241 5.64 11.81 14.98
C ARG A 241 6.43 12.94 14.31
N PRO A 242 5.96 14.20 14.36
CA PRO A 242 6.71 15.33 13.84
C PRO A 242 8.11 15.35 14.46
N LYS A 243 9.14 15.48 13.63
CA LYS A 243 10.50 15.69 14.14
C LYS A 243 10.53 17.04 14.87
N PRO A 244 11.21 17.12 16.04
CA PRO A 244 11.39 18.39 16.69
C PRO A 244 12.06 19.38 15.74
N ALA A 245 11.66 20.66 15.82
CA ALA A 245 12.33 21.71 15.05
C ALA A 245 13.82 21.70 15.39
N PRO A 246 14.71 21.90 14.40
CA PRO A 246 16.13 22.08 14.70
C PRO A 246 16.26 23.23 15.70
N LYS A 247 17.04 23.03 16.76
CA LYS A 247 17.33 24.11 17.72
C LYS A 247 17.94 25.28 16.94
N PRO A 248 17.54 26.54 17.22
CA PRO A 248 18.23 27.68 16.66
C PRO A 248 19.71 27.58 17.01
N LYS A 249 20.57 27.82 16.00
CA LYS A 249 22.02 27.90 16.19
C LYS A 249 22.38 29.11 17.04
#